data_AF-A0AAE4B6V4-F1
#
_entry.id   AF-A0AAE4B6V4-F1
#
_cell.length_a   1.000
_cell.length_b   1.000
_cell.length_c   1.000
_cell.angle_alpha   90.00
_cell.angle_beta   90.00
_cell.angle_gamma   90.00
#
_symmetry.space_group_name_H-M   'P 1'
#
loop_
_entity.id
_entity.type
_entity.pdbx_description
1 polymer ?
#
loop_
_entity_poly.entity_id
_entity_poly.type
_entity_poly.pdbx_seq_one_letter_code
_entity_poly.pdbx_strand_id
1 'polypeptide(L)'
;MVYSLAGPDAFLFTVDATTGTVAPQDWFVPSLDDAWDQNEDHVYELTRVATPEDGSAPVEQALRFETTADGVLTELDPAPGGDAPTEPTDPVAPTDPTDPTDPTEPVDPGTPT
;
A
#
# COMPACT_ATOMS: atom_id res chain seq x y z
N MET A 1 8.60 -7.04 14.32
CA MET A 1 8.76 -5.89 13.41
C MET A 1 8.74 -4.63 14.26
N VAL A 2 9.61 -3.65 14.00
CA VAL A 2 9.62 -2.35 14.69
C VAL A 2 9.46 -1.23 13.67
N TYR A 3 8.55 -0.29 13.92
CA TYR A 3 8.30 0.85 13.03
C TYR A 3 9.00 2.12 13.51
N SER A 4 9.51 2.90 12.55
CA SER A 4 10.06 4.24 12.75
C SER A 4 9.68 5.18 11.60
N LEU A 5 9.88 6.49 11.79
CA LEU A 5 9.68 7.51 10.75
C LEU A 5 11.02 8.15 10.36
N ALA A 6 11.14 8.46 9.08
CA ALA A 6 12.19 9.26 8.47
C ALA A 6 11.56 10.24 7.46
N GLY A 7 12.38 11.11 6.86
CA GLY A 7 11.91 12.12 5.91
C GLY A 7 11.93 13.54 6.49
N PRO A 8 11.71 14.55 5.63
CA PRO A 8 11.81 15.96 5.99
C PRO A 8 10.84 16.37 7.09
N ASP A 9 9.61 15.83 7.05
CA ASP A 9 8.53 16.28 7.93
C ASP A 9 8.26 15.32 9.09
N ALA A 10 9.07 14.26 9.23
CA ALA A 10 8.88 13.21 10.23
C ALA A 10 8.82 13.72 11.69
N PHE A 11 9.45 14.85 11.98
CA PHE A 11 9.45 15.45 13.31
C PHE A 11 8.06 15.93 13.75
N LEU A 12 7.18 16.27 12.81
CA LEU A 12 5.80 16.72 13.07
C LEU A 12 4.86 15.56 13.43
N PHE A 13 5.34 14.32 13.34
CA PHE A 13 4.54 13.11 13.50
C PHE A 13 5.15 12.15 14.51
N THR A 14 4.33 11.17 14.89
CA THR A 14 4.71 10.00 15.69
C THR A 14 4.28 8.74 14.96
N VAL A 15 4.92 7.62 15.30
CA VAL A 15 4.50 6.29 14.85
C VAL A 15 4.44 5.35 16.05
N ASP A 16 3.38 4.56 16.13
CA ASP A 16 3.35 3.43 17.04
C ASP A 16 4.35 2.38 16.55
N ALA A 17 5.36 2.10 17.36
CA ALA A 17 6.47 1.21 17.00
C ALA A 17 6.03 -0.24 16.73
N THR A 18 4.83 -0.64 17.16
CA THR A 18 4.28 -1.99 17.02
C THR A 18 3.28 -2.09 15.87
N THR A 19 2.36 -1.14 15.73
CA THR A 19 1.31 -1.18 14.71
C THR A 19 1.66 -0.43 13.44
N GLY A 20 2.64 0.48 13.50
CA GLY A 20 2.98 1.37 12.39
C GLY A 20 1.95 2.47 12.14
N THR A 21 0.99 2.68 13.05
CA THR A 21 0.00 3.76 12.97
C THR A 21 0.71 5.10 13.11
N VAL A 22 0.50 6.00 12.16
CA VAL A 22 1.07 7.35 12.15
C VAL A 22 0.02 8.34 12.64
N ALA A 23 0.46 9.30 13.46
CA ALA A 23 -0.39 10.38 13.96
C ALA A 23 0.44 11.67 14.07
N PRO A 24 -0.17 12.86 13.93
CA PRO A 24 0.50 14.12 14.21
C PRO A 24 0.91 14.19 15.69
N GLN A 25 1.95 14.98 15.98
CA GLN A 25 2.30 15.33 17.36
C GLN A 25 1.18 16.14 18.02
N ASP A 26 1.02 16.01 19.35
CA ASP A 26 -0.06 16.71 20.09
C ASP A 26 0.00 18.25 19.98
N TRP A 27 1.19 18.79 19.75
CA TRP A 27 1.43 20.23 19.59
C TRP A 27 1.39 20.70 18.14
N PHE A 28 1.28 19.79 17.18
CA PHE A 28 1.22 20.09 15.76
C PHE A 28 -0.24 20.14 15.32
N VAL A 29 -0.68 21.32 14.88
CA VAL A 29 -2.00 21.53 14.30
C VAL A 29 -1.80 22.08 12.89
N PRO A 30 -2.18 21.35 11.83
CA PRO A 30 -2.03 21.80 10.45
C PRO A 30 -2.93 23.03 10.19
N SER A 31 -2.47 23.94 9.33
CA SER A 31 -3.17 25.19 9.00
C SER A 31 -3.02 25.48 7.51
N LEU A 32 -4.03 26.06 6.87
CA LEU A 32 -3.92 26.56 5.49
C LEU A 32 -3.27 27.95 5.39
N ASP A 33 -3.14 28.64 6.53
CA ASP A 33 -2.52 29.96 6.63
C ASP A 33 -1.03 29.88 7.01
N ASP A 34 -0.54 28.71 7.42
CA ASP A 34 0.83 28.49 7.90
C ASP A 34 1.25 27.04 7.63
N ALA A 35 2.17 26.85 6.69
CA ALA A 35 2.67 25.55 6.28
C ALA A 35 3.89 25.19 7.13
N TRP A 36 3.78 24.11 7.91
CA TRP A 36 4.86 23.66 8.82
C TRP A 36 5.81 22.67 8.16
N ASP A 37 5.46 22.20 6.95
CA ASP A 37 6.31 21.33 6.15
C ASP A 37 7.55 22.08 5.66
N GLN A 38 8.59 21.34 5.28
CA GLN A 38 9.89 21.95 4.93
C GLN A 38 9.87 22.77 3.64
N ASN A 39 8.94 22.52 2.73
CA ASN A 39 8.92 23.15 1.40
C ASN A 39 7.78 24.19 1.25
N GLU A 40 6.95 24.34 2.28
CA GLU A 40 5.80 25.23 2.42
C GLU A 40 4.67 24.98 1.41
N ASP A 41 4.48 23.74 0.96
CA ASP A 41 3.42 23.37 0.00
C ASP A 41 2.17 22.72 0.62
N HIS A 42 2.11 22.58 1.95
CA HIS A 42 1.05 21.91 2.72
C HIS A 42 0.95 20.39 2.49
N VAL A 43 1.95 19.78 1.86
CA VAL A 43 2.09 18.34 1.68
C VAL A 43 3.27 17.84 2.51
N TYR A 44 2.95 17.17 3.61
CA TYR A 44 3.94 16.59 4.51
C TYR A 44 4.44 15.26 3.95
N GLU A 45 5.75 15.14 3.77
CA GLU A 45 6.43 13.97 3.22
C GLU A 45 7.18 13.19 4.30
N LEU A 46 6.84 11.91 4.44
CA LEU A 46 7.43 11.01 5.41
C LEU A 46 7.77 9.67 4.77
N THR A 47 8.69 8.95 5.41
CA THR A 47 9.00 7.56 5.12
C THR A 47 8.77 6.74 6.37
N ARG A 48 7.82 5.79 6.33
CA ARG A 48 7.66 4.78 7.37
C ARG A 48 8.61 3.63 7.10
N VAL A 49 9.46 3.32 8.06
CA VAL A 49 10.43 2.23 7.98
C VAL A 49 9.97 1.11 8.89
N ALA A 50 9.81 -0.09 8.33
CA ALA A 50 9.47 -1.30 9.06
C ALA A 50 10.72 -2.20 9.13
N THR A 51 11.25 -2.41 10.34
CA THR A 51 12.47 -3.19 10.57
C THR A 51 12.11 -4.60 11.08
N PRO A 52 12.40 -5.65 10.29
CA PRO A 52 12.19 -7.03 10.72
C PRO A 52 13.09 -7.41 11.91
N GLU A 53 12.59 -8.25 12.82
CA GLU A 53 13.37 -8.72 13.98
C GLU A 53 14.32 -9.87 13.64
N ASP A 54 14.14 -10.49 12.48
CA ASP A 54 15.00 -11.57 11.96
C ASP A 54 16.31 -11.05 11.35
N GLY A 55 16.49 -9.72 11.28
CA GLY A 55 17.66 -9.06 10.71
C GLY A 55 17.61 -8.91 9.18
N SER A 56 16.49 -9.26 8.54
CA SER A 56 16.22 -8.93 7.14
C SER A 56 16.25 -7.41 6.90
N ALA A 57 16.43 -7.01 5.64
CA ALA A 57 16.46 -5.60 5.28
C ALA A 57 15.16 -4.87 5.68
N PRO A 58 15.22 -3.62 6.15
CA PRO A 58 14.04 -2.82 6.41
C PRO A 58 13.21 -2.61 5.13
N VAL A 59 11.89 -2.49 5.31
CA VAL A 59 10.97 -2.10 4.24
C VAL A 59 10.59 -0.64 4.45
N GLU A 60 10.74 0.17 3.41
CA GLU A 60 10.40 1.59 3.44
C GLU A 60 9.09 1.83 2.68
N GLN A 61 8.28 2.75 3.21
CA GLN A 61 7.04 3.18 2.57
C GLN A 61 6.94 4.70 2.64
N ALA A 62 6.83 5.35 1.48
CA ALA A 62 6.52 6.77 1.40
C ALA A 62 5.07 7.03 1.83
N LEU A 63 4.88 8.03 2.70
CA LEU A 63 3.59 8.53 3.14
C LEU A 63 3.53 10.03 2.82
N ARG A 64 2.35 10.49 2.39
CA ARG A 64 2.09 11.90 2.15
C ARG A 64 0.79 12.29 2.83
N PHE A 65 0.78 13.45 3.48
CA PHE A 65 -0.44 14.01 4.06
C PHE A 65 -0.61 15.44 3.58
N GLU A 66 -1.82 15.82 3.19
CA GLU A 66 -2.16 17.18 2.76
C GLU A 66 -2.99 17.88 3.84
N THR A 67 -2.66 19.13 4.16
CA THR A 67 -3.59 19.99 4.89
C THR A 67 -4.75 20.36 3.96
N THR A 68 -5.93 19.78 4.20
CA THR A 68 -7.13 20.08 3.38
C THR A 68 -8.07 21.09 4.04
N ALA A 69 -7.92 21.30 5.34
CA ALA A 69 -8.55 22.33 6.14
C ALA A 69 -7.77 22.52 7.46
N ASP A 70 -8.02 23.60 8.19
CA ASP A 70 -7.39 23.82 9.49
C ASP A 70 -7.68 22.67 10.46
N GLY A 71 -6.62 22.11 11.03
CA GLY A 71 -6.67 20.94 11.90
C GLY A 71 -6.91 19.61 11.18
N VAL A 72 -6.96 19.58 9.84
CA VAL A 72 -7.31 18.38 9.06
C VAL A 72 -6.16 17.99 8.12
N LEU A 73 -5.58 16.82 8.39
CA LEU A 73 -4.69 16.11 7.48
C LEU A 73 -5.44 15.01 6.74
N THR A 74 -5.25 14.95 5.43
CA THR A 74 -5.74 13.86 4.58
C THR A 74 -4.54 13.08 4.05
N GLU A 75 -4.50 11.77 4.29
CA GLU A 75 -3.48 10.90 3.68
C GLU A 75 -3.68 10.83 2.16
N LEU A 76 -2.62 11.10 1.41
CA LEU A 76 -2.59 10.97 -0.03
C LEU A 76 -2.09 9.56 -0.38
N ASP A 77 -2.75 8.92 -1.34
CA ASP A 77 -2.30 7.64 -1.88
C ASP A 77 -0.87 7.78 -2.39
N PRO A 78 0.10 6.94 -1.95
CA PRO A 78 1.44 6.97 -2.51
C PRO A 78 1.35 6.86 -4.03
N ALA A 79 1.96 7.82 -4.73
CA ALA A 79 2.05 7.78 -6.19
C ALA A 79 2.52 6.37 -6.62
N PRO A 80 1.88 5.75 -7.62
CA PRO A 80 2.27 4.41 -8.08
C PRO A 80 3.69 4.50 -8.62
N GLY A 81 4.67 4.10 -7.81
CA GLY A 81 6.09 4.24 -8.15
C GLY A 81 7.05 4.52 -6.99
N GLY A 82 6.60 4.69 -5.75
CA GLY A 82 7.49 4.66 -4.58
C GLY A 82 7.65 3.22 -4.08
N ASP A 83 8.87 2.69 -4.11
CA ASP A 83 9.29 1.30 -3.86
C ASP A 83 8.91 0.65 -2.51
N ALA A 84 7.63 0.66 -2.14
CA ALA A 84 7.10 -0.43 -1.32
C ALA A 84 6.85 -1.62 -2.26
N PRO A 85 7.30 -2.85 -1.92
CA PRO A 85 6.77 -4.01 -2.62
C PRO A 85 5.28 -4.04 -2.26
N THR A 86 4.41 -3.61 -3.17
CA THR A 86 3.06 -4.16 -3.20
C THR A 86 3.28 -5.64 -3.35
N GLU A 87 3.08 -6.42 -2.28
CA GLU A 87 3.03 -7.87 -2.39
C GLU A 87 2.13 -8.17 -3.58
N PRO A 88 2.64 -8.76 -4.67
CA PRO A 88 1.72 -9.30 -5.65
C PRO A 88 1.04 -10.45 -4.92
N THR A 89 -0.26 -10.34 -4.64
CA THR A 89 -1.05 -11.55 -4.38
C THR A 89 -0.97 -12.35 -5.67
N ASP A 90 -0.06 -13.32 -5.68
CA ASP A 90 0.18 -14.19 -6.82
C ASP A 90 -1.15 -14.88 -7.16
N PRO A 91 -1.79 -14.59 -8.30
CA PRO A 91 -2.99 -15.30 -8.66
C PRO A 91 -2.59 -16.74 -8.95
N VAL A 92 -3.09 -17.68 -8.16
CA VAL A 92 -2.91 -19.12 -8.43
C VAL A 92 -3.33 -19.40 -9.87
N ALA A 93 -2.36 -19.81 -10.69
CA ALA A 93 -2.59 -20.13 -12.09
C ALA A 93 -3.72 -21.18 -12.17
N PRO A 94 -4.73 -20.99 -13.03
CA PRO A 94 -5.70 -22.05 -13.27
C PRO A 94 -4.96 -23.27 -13.82
N THR A 95 -5.17 -24.43 -13.20
CA THR A 95 -4.69 -25.69 -13.76
C THR A 95 -5.38 -25.91 -15.10
N ASP A 96 -4.58 -26.12 -16.14
CA ASP A 96 -5.03 -26.42 -17.51
C ASP A 96 -6.01 -27.60 -17.48
N PRO A 97 -7.27 -27.43 -17.93
CA PRO A 97 -8.18 -28.55 -18.04
C PRO A 97 -7.67 -29.49 -19.13
N THR A 98 -7.36 -30.73 -18.76
CA THR A 98 -7.03 -31.77 -19.73
C THR A 98 -8.17 -31.93 -20.74
N ASP A 99 -7.80 -31.85 -22.02
CA ASP A 99 -8.66 -32.00 -23.19
C ASP A 99 -9.60 -33.22 -23.06
N PRO A 100 -10.93 -33.04 -23.07
CA PRO A 100 -11.83 -34.18 -23.15
C PRO A 100 -11.70 -34.79 -24.55
N THR A 101 -11.29 -36.05 -24.60
CA THR A 101 -11.22 -36.84 -25.84
C THR A 101 -12.56 -36.82 -26.57
N ASP A 102 -12.51 -36.55 -27.88
CA ASP A 102 -13.63 -36.51 -28.82
C ASP A 102 -14.56 -37.73 -28.66
N PRO A 103 -15.87 -37.55 -28.40
CA PRO A 103 -16.81 -38.65 -28.43
C PRO A 103 -17.00 -39.10 -29.89
N THR A 104 -16.64 -40.35 -30.17
CA THR A 104 -16.88 -41.01 -31.46
C THR A 104 -18.33 -40.86 -31.93
N GLU A 105 -18.49 -40.53 -33.22
CA GLU A 105 -19.78 -40.38 -33.91
C GLU A 105 -20.69 -41.61 -33.69
N PRO A 106 -21.97 -41.41 -33.33
CA PRO A 106 -22.91 -42.52 -33.19
C PRO A 106 -23.18 -43.16 -34.55
N VAL A 107 -23.01 -44.49 -34.63
CA VAL A 107 -23.41 -45.27 -35.80
C VAL A 107 -24.93 -45.30 -35.88
N ASP A 108 -25.47 -44.88 -37.04
CA ASP A 108 -26.90 -44.80 -37.36
C ASP A 108 -27.62 -46.16 -37.21
N PRO A 109 -28.55 -46.32 -36.25
CA PRO A 109 -29.42 -47.48 -36.23
C PRO A 109 -30.56 -47.24 -37.22
N GLY A 110 -30.38 -47.77 -38.43
CA GLY A 110 -31.30 -47.62 -39.55
C GLY A 110 -32.79 -47.88 -39.23
N THR A 111 -33.62 -47.23 -40.04
CA THR A 111 -35.08 -47.18 -40.02
C THR A 111 -35.78 -48.54 -39.80
N PRO A 112 -36.60 -48.71 -38.74
CA PRO A 112 -37.58 -49.79 -38.67
C PRO A 112 -38.95 -49.34 -39.22
N THR A 113 -39.32 -49.98 -40.34
CA THR A 113 -40.64 -50.20 -41.01
C THR A 113 -41.81 -49.25 -40.79
#